data_AF-A0AAV0CFR4-F1
#
_entry.id   AF-A0AAV0CFR4-F1
#
_cell.length_a   1.000
_cell.length_b   1.000
_cell.length_c   1.000
_cell.angle_alpha   90.00
_cell.angle_beta   90.00
_cell.angle_gamma   90.00
#
_symmetry.space_group_name_H-M   'P 1'
#
loop_
_entity.id
_entity.type
_entity.pdbx_description
1 polymer ?
#
loop_
_entity_poly.entity_id
_entity_poly.type
_entity_poly.pdbx_seq_one_letter_code
_entity_poly.pdbx_strand_id
1 'polypeptide(L)'
;MFVVQTEERNINTHQLTTIRKTLAEIDALGKLLPDGTLVVDGQVNAVVYFRAGYAPGDYDSESEWRARHLIEQSSAIKCPSIAYHLAGTKKVQQELAKPNVLERFLDSEDDISKLRKCFAGLWSLDESDVIKDAIQRPELYVMKPQREGGGNNIYGDDVKESLQKLQKEGSGNEAAYILMQEFFLLCLKQS
;
A
#
# COMPACT_ATOMS: atom_id res chain seq x y z
N MET A 1 17.81 9.68 -12.68
CA MET A 1 16.75 8.87 -12.02
C MET A 1 17.17 8.68 -10.58
N PHE A 2 16.34 9.13 -9.65
CA PHE A 2 16.61 8.99 -8.23
C PHE A 2 15.99 7.68 -7.75
N VAL A 3 16.75 6.86 -7.02
CA VAL A 3 16.25 5.63 -6.40
C VAL A 3 16.27 5.81 -4.88
N VAL A 4 15.10 5.84 -4.25
CA VAL A 4 15.00 5.83 -2.78
C VAL A 4 15.18 4.38 -2.33
N GLN A 5 16.38 3.92 -1.97
CA GLN A 5 16.60 2.52 -1.58
C GLN A 5 17.77 2.40 -0.59
N THR A 6 17.71 1.42 0.31
CA THR A 6 18.77 1.07 1.28
C THR A 6 19.89 0.19 0.68
N GLU A 7 19.59 -0.77 -0.22
CA GLU A 7 20.58 -1.73 -0.76
C GLU A 7 20.88 -1.63 -2.28
N GLU A 8 22.10 -1.90 -2.75
CA GLU A 8 22.54 -1.73 -4.15
C GLU A 8 21.85 -2.68 -5.16
N ARG A 9 21.38 -2.14 -6.29
CA ARG A 9 21.11 -2.87 -7.54
C ARG A 9 21.43 -1.97 -8.73
N ASN A 10 22.21 -2.47 -9.69
CA ASN A 10 22.67 -1.72 -10.86
C ASN A 10 21.61 -1.70 -11.98
N ILE A 11 21.27 -0.50 -12.49
CA ILE A 11 20.50 -0.31 -13.74
C ILE A 11 21.46 0.36 -14.74
N ASN A 12 22.16 -0.41 -15.56
CA ASN A 12 23.21 0.10 -16.46
C ASN A 12 22.89 -0.03 -17.96
N THR A 13 21.64 -0.35 -18.33
CA THR A 13 21.30 -0.67 -19.73
C THR A 13 20.89 0.54 -20.57
N HIS A 14 20.62 1.71 -19.98
CA HIS A 14 19.98 2.84 -20.67
C HIS A 14 20.78 4.15 -20.65
N GLN A 15 22.05 4.15 -20.22
CA GLN A 15 22.89 5.36 -20.12
C GLN A 15 22.25 6.48 -19.28
N LEU A 16 21.39 6.11 -18.33
CA LEU A 16 20.77 7.03 -17.39
C LEU A 16 21.58 7.07 -16.10
N THR A 17 21.94 8.27 -15.66
CA THR A 17 22.57 8.45 -14.35
C THR A 17 21.55 8.17 -13.24
N THR A 18 21.94 7.34 -12.28
CA THR A 18 21.17 7.07 -11.08
C THR A 18 21.89 7.55 -9.84
N ILE A 19 21.16 8.20 -8.93
CA ILE A 19 21.63 8.47 -7.57
C ILE A 19 20.69 7.80 -6.56
N ARG A 20 21.25 7.44 -5.40
CA ARG A 20 20.53 6.81 -4.31
C ARG A 20 20.67 7.68 -3.09
N LYS A 21 19.55 8.03 -2.45
CA LYS A 21 19.56 8.65 -1.13
C LYS A 21 18.40 8.12 -0.28
N THR A 22 18.56 8.18 1.03
CA THR A 22 17.49 7.97 2.00
C THR A 22 16.54 9.17 2.03
N LEU A 23 15.37 9.04 2.66
CA LEU A 23 14.47 10.18 2.85
C LEU A 23 15.13 11.29 3.68
N ALA A 24 15.85 10.94 4.76
CA ALA A 24 16.60 11.91 5.57
C ALA A 24 17.65 12.70 4.76
N GLU A 25 18.41 12.02 3.89
CA GLU A 25 19.39 12.68 3.03
C GLU A 25 18.72 13.61 1.99
N ILE A 26 17.51 13.28 1.53
CA ILE A 26 16.74 14.14 0.63
C ILE A 26 16.25 15.38 1.37
N ASP A 27 15.80 15.28 2.62
CA ASP A 27 15.46 16.47 3.43
C ASP A 27 16.68 17.38 3.60
N ALA A 28 17.86 16.80 3.84
CA ALA A 28 19.09 17.56 4.07
C ALA A 28 19.68 18.21 2.80
N LEU A 29 19.60 17.53 1.64
CA LEU A 29 20.30 17.92 0.41
C LEU A 29 19.36 18.34 -0.73
N GLY A 30 18.06 18.15 -0.54
CA GLY A 30 17.03 18.39 -1.54
C GLY A 30 16.50 19.82 -1.49
N LYS A 31 16.18 20.35 -2.68
CA LYS A 31 15.47 21.63 -2.83
C LYS A 31 14.67 21.65 -4.12
N LEU A 32 13.67 22.52 -4.17
CA LEU A 32 12.96 22.88 -5.39
C LEU A 32 13.51 24.18 -5.96
N LEU A 33 13.72 24.22 -7.27
CA LEU A 33 13.92 25.46 -8.00
C LEU A 33 12.57 26.18 -8.20
N PRO A 34 12.55 27.47 -8.58
CA PRO A 34 11.31 28.24 -8.77
C PRO A 34 10.33 27.65 -9.80
N ASP A 35 10.83 26.83 -10.74
CA ASP A 35 10.04 26.13 -11.75
C ASP A 35 9.52 24.75 -11.28
N GLY A 36 9.76 24.38 -10.02
CA GLY A 36 9.38 23.09 -9.43
C GLY A 36 10.38 21.96 -9.67
N THR A 37 11.52 22.21 -10.33
CA THR A 37 12.55 21.20 -10.58
C THR A 37 13.18 20.71 -9.26
N LEU A 38 13.18 19.40 -9.06
CA LEU A 38 13.83 18.76 -7.91
C LEU A 38 15.35 18.68 -8.12
N VAL A 39 16.10 19.30 -7.22
CA VAL A 39 17.56 19.18 -7.14
C VAL A 39 17.92 18.49 -5.84
N VAL A 40 18.70 17.42 -5.90
CA VAL A 40 19.24 16.73 -4.72
C VAL A 40 20.75 16.63 -4.90
N ASP A 41 21.51 17.13 -3.92
CA ASP A 41 22.98 17.08 -3.95
C ASP A 41 23.58 17.72 -5.22
N GLY A 42 23.00 18.86 -5.62
CA GLY A 42 23.41 19.60 -6.82
C GLY A 42 22.95 19.00 -8.16
N GLN A 43 22.26 17.85 -8.15
CA GLN A 43 21.83 17.17 -9.38
C GLN A 43 20.33 17.31 -9.62
N VAL A 44 19.95 17.59 -10.87
CA VAL A 44 18.55 17.65 -11.32
C VAL A 44 17.98 16.24 -11.44
N ASN A 45 16.79 16.01 -10.89
CA ASN A 45 16.14 14.70 -10.87
C ASN A 45 14.79 14.73 -11.59
N ALA A 46 14.72 14.06 -12.75
CA ALA A 46 13.49 13.98 -13.55
C ALA A 46 12.51 12.87 -13.08
N VAL A 47 13.01 11.83 -12.42
CA VAL A 47 12.22 10.68 -11.96
C VAL A 47 12.64 10.30 -10.55
N VAL A 48 11.69 10.08 -9.66
CA VAL A 48 11.88 9.54 -8.30
C VAL A 48 11.23 8.16 -8.23
N TYR A 49 12.05 7.15 -8.03
CA TYR A 49 11.66 5.75 -7.90
C TYR A 49 11.75 5.30 -6.45
N PHE A 50 10.61 5.03 -5.83
CA PHE A 50 10.55 4.61 -4.44
C PHE A 50 10.84 3.11 -4.31
N ARG A 51 11.80 2.78 -3.45
CA ARG A 51 12.03 1.44 -2.88
C ARG A 51 12.07 1.49 -1.34
N ALA A 52 11.53 2.56 -0.78
CA ALA A 52 11.28 2.82 0.64
C ALA A 52 10.08 3.78 0.74
N GLY A 53 9.66 4.12 1.95
CA GLY A 53 8.55 5.05 2.21
C GLY A 53 7.17 4.38 2.12
N TYR A 54 7.12 3.05 2.24
CA TYR A 54 5.89 2.24 2.26
C TYR A 54 5.63 1.60 3.63
N ALA A 55 6.59 1.66 4.55
CA ALA A 55 6.43 1.22 5.93
C ALA A 55 6.64 2.39 6.90
N PRO A 56 5.96 2.41 8.05
CA PRO A 56 6.21 3.42 9.09
C PRO A 56 7.67 3.48 9.57
N GLY A 57 8.39 2.35 9.52
CA GLY A 57 9.81 2.30 9.88
C GLY A 57 10.75 2.98 8.88
N ASP A 58 10.23 3.51 7.76
CA ASP A 58 10.98 4.39 6.86
C ASP A 58 10.89 5.87 7.27
N TYR A 59 10.16 6.18 8.36
CA TYR A 59 9.83 7.53 8.81
C TYR A 59 10.16 7.69 10.30
N ASP A 60 11.46 7.66 10.63
CA ASP A 60 11.93 7.79 12.02
C ASP A 60 11.68 9.17 12.63
N SER A 61 11.54 10.21 11.79
CA SER A 61 11.31 11.59 12.21
C SER A 61 10.45 12.39 11.21
N GLU A 62 10.23 13.67 11.52
CA GLU A 62 9.60 14.62 10.59
C GLU A 62 10.46 14.90 9.35
N SER A 63 11.75 14.55 9.36
CA SER A 63 12.65 14.73 8.22
C SER A 63 12.18 13.95 7.00
N GLU A 64 11.81 12.70 7.20
CA GLU A 64 11.40 11.80 6.13
C GLU A 64 10.04 12.22 5.54
N TRP A 65 9.16 12.76 6.38
CA TRP A 65 7.89 13.35 5.95
C TRP A 65 8.09 14.61 5.11
N ARG A 66 8.98 15.51 5.52
CA ARG A 66 9.33 16.70 4.73
C ARG A 66 9.97 16.32 3.39
N ALA A 67 10.86 15.34 3.36
CA ALA A 67 11.43 14.84 2.13
C ALA A 67 10.36 14.27 1.19
N ARG A 68 9.44 13.44 1.72
CA ARG A 68 8.33 12.90 0.93
C ARG A 68 7.45 14.02 0.36
N HIS A 69 7.12 15.02 1.17
CA HIS A 69 6.35 16.18 0.74
C HIS A 69 7.08 17.00 -0.34
N LEU A 70 8.36 17.28 -0.15
CA LEU A 70 9.22 17.98 -1.13
C LEU A 70 9.22 17.27 -2.49
N ILE A 71 9.38 15.95 -2.49
CA ILE A 71 9.33 15.13 -3.70
C ILE A 71 7.99 15.25 -4.40
N GLU A 72 6.88 15.11 -3.67
CA GLU A 72 5.53 15.15 -4.25
C GLU A 72 5.19 16.53 -4.84
N GLN A 73 5.67 17.62 -4.22
CA GLN A 73 5.53 18.98 -4.75
C GLN A 73 6.35 19.26 -6.01
N SER A 74 7.36 18.45 -6.30
CA SER A 74 8.24 18.65 -7.46
C SER A 74 7.61 18.27 -8.79
N SER A 75 8.19 18.79 -9.88
CA SER A 75 7.88 18.41 -11.27
C SER A 75 8.41 17.03 -11.67
N ALA A 76 9.22 16.38 -10.82
CA ALA A 76 9.72 15.04 -11.11
C ALA A 76 8.56 14.04 -11.25
N ILE A 77 8.75 13.01 -12.07
CA ILE A 77 7.82 11.88 -12.19
C ILE A 77 8.03 10.97 -10.98
N LYS A 78 6.98 10.72 -10.21
CA LYS A 78 7.02 9.83 -9.05
C LYS A 78 6.60 8.42 -9.45
N CYS A 79 7.35 7.42 -8.99
CA CYS A 79 7.05 6.01 -9.21
C CYS A 79 7.08 5.26 -7.86
N PRO A 80 5.92 5.07 -7.21
CA PRO A 80 4.61 5.67 -7.51
C PRO A 80 4.47 7.10 -6.97
N SER A 81 3.48 7.86 -7.45
CA SER A 81 3.01 9.09 -6.78
C SER A 81 2.23 8.76 -5.51
N ILE A 82 1.98 9.76 -4.65
CA ILE A 82 1.17 9.56 -3.44
C ILE A 82 -0.23 9.00 -3.75
N ALA A 83 -0.86 9.43 -4.85
CA ALA A 83 -2.17 8.92 -5.26
C ALA A 83 -2.11 7.43 -5.64
N TYR A 84 -1.08 7.03 -6.40
CA TYR A 84 -0.88 5.62 -6.76
C TYR A 84 -0.53 4.76 -5.53
N HIS A 85 0.23 5.31 -4.59
CA HIS A 85 0.52 4.64 -3.32
C HIS A 85 -0.78 4.37 -2.54
N LEU A 86 -1.65 5.38 -2.38
CA LEU A 86 -2.93 5.23 -1.69
C LEU A 86 -3.89 4.27 -2.41
N ALA A 87 -3.86 4.26 -3.75
CA ALA A 87 -4.64 3.32 -4.56
C ALA A 87 -4.28 1.84 -4.29
N GLY A 88 -3.05 1.57 -3.83
CA GLY A 88 -2.58 0.23 -3.46
C GLY A 88 -3.02 -0.23 -2.06
N THR A 89 -3.69 0.61 -1.28
CA THR A 89 -4.13 0.22 0.07
C THR A 89 -5.19 -0.87 0.03
N LYS A 90 -5.21 -1.70 1.08
CA LYS A 90 -6.22 -2.77 1.20
C LYS A 90 -7.63 -2.20 1.32
N LYS A 91 -7.77 -1.00 1.89
CA LYS A 91 -9.06 -0.30 1.92
C LYS A 91 -9.57 0.02 0.52
N VAL A 92 -8.72 0.56 -0.37
CA VAL A 92 -9.13 0.80 -1.76
C VAL A 92 -9.45 -0.51 -2.48
N GLN A 93 -8.66 -1.57 -2.27
CA GLN A 93 -8.97 -2.90 -2.79
C GLN A 93 -10.37 -3.37 -2.37
N GLN A 94 -10.74 -3.21 -1.09
CA GLN A 94 -12.06 -3.58 -0.58
C GLN A 94 -13.18 -2.68 -1.12
N GLU A 95 -12.95 -1.37 -1.22
CA GLU A 95 -13.95 -0.46 -1.78
C GLU A 95 -14.23 -0.75 -3.27
N LEU A 96 -13.20 -1.09 -4.05
CA LEU A 96 -13.36 -1.50 -5.45
C LEU A 96 -14.14 -2.79 -5.61
N ALA A 97 -14.17 -3.66 -4.59
CA ALA A 97 -14.95 -4.90 -4.61
C ALA A 97 -16.45 -4.68 -4.34
N LYS A 98 -16.86 -3.49 -3.90
CA LYS A 98 -18.28 -3.19 -3.66
C LYS A 98 -19.07 -3.12 -4.98
N PRO A 99 -20.36 -3.49 -4.97
CA PRO A 99 -21.22 -3.34 -6.13
C PRO A 99 -21.20 -1.91 -6.68
N ASN A 100 -21.17 -1.79 -8.01
CA ASN A 100 -21.24 -0.52 -8.75
C ASN A 100 -20.05 0.45 -8.57
N VAL A 101 -18.98 0.08 -7.84
CA VAL A 101 -17.82 0.96 -7.66
C VAL A 101 -16.84 0.89 -8.82
N LEU A 102 -16.58 -0.30 -9.39
CA LEU A 102 -15.71 -0.47 -10.56
C LEU A 102 -16.19 0.32 -11.77
N GLU A 103 -17.51 0.35 -11.99
CA GLU A 103 -18.20 1.07 -13.06
C GLU A 103 -17.93 2.58 -13.03
N ARG A 104 -17.46 3.14 -11.91
CA ARG A 104 -17.06 4.54 -11.82
C ARG A 104 -15.70 4.83 -12.45
N PHE A 105 -14.90 3.79 -12.70
CA PHE A 105 -13.51 3.89 -13.17
C PHE A 105 -13.28 3.18 -14.51
N LEU A 106 -14.21 2.32 -14.93
CA LEU A 106 -14.11 1.51 -16.14
C LEU A 106 -15.45 1.51 -16.87
N ASP A 107 -15.41 1.65 -18.20
CA ASP A 107 -16.60 1.59 -19.06
C ASP A 107 -16.80 0.21 -19.71
N SER A 108 -15.75 -0.61 -19.75
CA SER A 108 -15.72 -1.91 -20.42
C SER A 108 -16.32 -3.00 -19.53
N GLU A 109 -17.54 -3.43 -19.83
CA GLU A 109 -18.22 -4.53 -19.13
C GLU A 109 -17.41 -5.84 -19.12
N ASP A 110 -16.66 -6.11 -20.20
CA ASP A 110 -15.79 -7.29 -20.28
C ASP A 110 -14.62 -7.20 -19.31
N ASP A 111 -13.97 -6.04 -19.20
CA ASP A 111 -12.87 -5.83 -18.24
C ASP A 111 -13.37 -5.83 -16.79
N ILE A 112 -14.54 -5.22 -16.53
CA ILE A 112 -15.19 -5.28 -15.21
C ILE A 112 -15.50 -6.74 -14.83
N SER A 113 -16.04 -7.52 -15.75
CA SER A 113 -16.35 -8.95 -15.55
C SER A 113 -15.08 -9.76 -15.25
N LYS A 114 -13.99 -9.51 -15.99
CA LYS A 114 -12.69 -10.15 -15.75
C LYS A 114 -12.12 -9.79 -14.38
N LEU A 115 -12.16 -8.52 -13.98
CA LEU A 115 -11.67 -8.08 -12.67
C LEU A 115 -12.48 -8.70 -11.52
N ARG A 116 -13.82 -8.68 -11.63
CA ARG A 116 -14.71 -9.27 -10.62
C ARG A 116 -14.45 -10.76 -10.40
N LYS A 117 -14.13 -11.52 -11.46
CA LYS A 117 -13.77 -12.95 -11.34
C LYS A 117 -12.50 -13.19 -10.51
N CYS A 118 -11.63 -12.20 -10.40
CA CYS A 118 -10.41 -12.27 -9.62
C CYS A 118 -10.58 -11.81 -8.16
N PHE A 119 -11.73 -11.22 -7.80
CA PHE A 119 -11.99 -10.76 -6.44
C PHE A 119 -12.40 -11.92 -5.55
N ALA A 120 -11.74 -12.02 -4.39
CA ALA A 120 -12.26 -12.80 -3.28
C ALA A 120 -13.37 -12.00 -2.57
N GLY A 121 -14.06 -12.64 -1.62
CA GLY A 121 -14.86 -11.89 -0.65
C GLY A 121 -14.00 -10.87 0.10
N LEU A 122 -14.43 -9.60 0.10
CA LEU A 122 -13.74 -8.46 0.70
C LEU A 122 -14.77 -7.59 1.43
N TRP A 123 -14.59 -7.39 2.73
CA TRP A 123 -15.58 -6.74 3.58
C TRP A 123 -14.94 -5.73 4.53
N SER A 124 -15.68 -4.68 4.86
CA SER A 124 -15.28 -3.74 5.91
C SER A 124 -15.81 -4.14 7.28
N LEU A 125 -15.14 -3.67 8.34
CA LEU A 125 -15.49 -3.99 9.73
C LEU A 125 -16.69 -3.19 10.28
N ASP A 126 -17.47 -2.55 9.43
CA ASP A 126 -18.79 -1.99 9.73
C ASP A 126 -19.93 -2.97 9.34
N GLU A 127 -19.63 -4.03 8.58
CA GLU A 127 -20.60 -5.05 8.16
C GLU A 127 -20.85 -6.08 9.26
N SER A 128 -21.82 -5.79 10.14
CA SER A 128 -22.04 -6.56 11.39
C SER A 128 -22.29 -8.06 11.20
N ASP A 129 -22.88 -8.48 10.08
CA ASP A 129 -23.17 -9.90 9.84
C ASP A 129 -21.92 -10.69 9.42
N VAL A 130 -21.03 -10.07 8.64
CA VAL A 130 -19.73 -10.67 8.27
C VAL A 130 -18.85 -10.82 9.50
N ILE A 131 -18.86 -9.85 10.41
CA ILE A 131 -18.10 -9.92 11.67
C ILE A 131 -18.57 -11.09 12.54
N LYS A 132 -19.89 -11.27 12.68
CA LYS A 132 -20.45 -12.41 13.42
C LYS A 132 -20.01 -13.73 12.79
N ASP A 133 -20.05 -13.82 11.46
CA ASP A 133 -19.64 -15.03 10.75
C ASP A 133 -18.15 -15.31 10.93
N ALA A 134 -17.29 -14.29 10.81
CA ALA A 134 -15.84 -14.41 11.01
C ALA A 134 -15.47 -14.77 12.46
N ILE A 135 -16.28 -14.38 13.46
CA ILE A 135 -16.09 -14.82 14.85
C ILE A 135 -16.47 -16.30 15.03
N GLN A 136 -17.47 -16.78 14.29
CA GLN A 136 -17.94 -18.18 14.38
C GLN A 136 -17.07 -19.14 13.58
N ARG A 137 -16.56 -18.71 12.42
CA ARG A 137 -15.78 -19.50 11.45
C ARG A 137 -14.49 -18.76 11.05
N PRO A 138 -13.61 -18.44 12.01
CA PRO A 138 -12.44 -17.59 11.75
C PRO A 138 -11.45 -18.18 10.74
N GLU A 139 -11.44 -19.50 10.56
CA GLU A 139 -10.61 -20.20 9.57
C GLU A 139 -10.94 -19.82 8.12
N LEU A 140 -12.13 -19.29 7.85
CA LEU A 140 -12.55 -18.86 6.51
C LEU A 140 -12.13 -17.43 6.17
N TYR A 141 -11.49 -16.73 7.10
CA TYR A 141 -11.21 -15.30 6.98
C TYR A 141 -9.75 -14.96 7.30
N VAL A 142 -9.29 -13.90 6.64
CA VAL A 142 -8.03 -13.20 6.93
C VAL A 142 -8.36 -11.77 7.28
N MET A 143 -7.90 -11.32 8.44
CA MET A 143 -7.99 -9.92 8.81
C MET A 143 -6.69 -9.22 8.44
N LYS A 144 -6.78 -8.14 7.66
CA LYS A 144 -5.62 -7.48 7.07
C LYS A 144 -5.56 -6.00 7.45
N PRO A 145 -4.48 -5.55 8.14
CA PRO A 145 -4.28 -4.13 8.38
C PRO A 145 -3.83 -3.39 7.12
N GLN A 146 -3.95 -2.06 7.13
CA GLN A 146 -3.47 -1.15 6.07
C GLN A 146 -1.93 -1.01 6.05
N ARG A 147 -1.20 -2.12 6.08
CA ARG A 147 0.26 -2.18 5.96
C ARG A 147 0.69 -3.01 4.74
N GLU A 148 1.80 -2.61 4.13
CA GLU A 148 2.44 -3.37 3.06
C GLU A 148 3.44 -4.41 3.63
N GLY A 149 3.90 -5.36 2.80
CA GLY A 149 5.00 -6.27 3.18
C GLY A 149 4.62 -7.66 3.74
N GLY A 150 3.39 -8.15 3.53
CA GLY A 150 3.01 -9.57 3.71
C GLY A 150 2.89 -10.11 5.14
N GLY A 151 3.73 -9.67 6.09
CA GLY A 151 3.83 -10.23 7.44
C GLY A 151 2.87 -9.65 8.49
N ASN A 152 1.81 -8.94 8.08
CA ASN A 152 0.90 -8.24 9.00
C ASN A 152 -0.52 -8.85 9.04
N ASN A 153 -0.77 -9.94 8.31
CA ASN A 153 -2.10 -10.55 8.26
C ASN A 153 -2.36 -11.37 9.53
N ILE A 154 -3.62 -11.42 9.94
CA ILE A 154 -4.13 -12.14 11.11
C ILE A 154 -5.02 -13.28 10.60
N TYR A 155 -4.84 -14.48 11.16
CA TYR A 155 -5.44 -15.73 10.67
C TYR A 155 -6.06 -16.55 11.80
N GLY A 156 -7.05 -17.39 11.47
CA GLY A 156 -7.60 -18.38 12.41
C GLY A 156 -8.08 -17.75 13.71
N ASP A 157 -7.85 -18.42 14.85
CA ASP A 157 -8.34 -17.95 16.16
C ASP A 157 -7.93 -16.51 16.49
N ASP A 158 -6.79 -16.02 16.01
CA ASP A 158 -6.35 -14.64 16.21
C ASP A 158 -7.30 -13.62 15.55
N VAL A 159 -7.99 -13.99 14.46
CA VAL A 159 -9.04 -13.16 13.83
C VAL A 159 -10.19 -12.97 14.81
N LYS A 160 -10.65 -14.07 15.42
CA LYS A 160 -11.75 -14.05 16.39
C LYS A 160 -11.39 -13.20 17.61
N GLU A 161 -10.20 -13.41 18.18
CA GLU A 161 -9.73 -12.62 19.32
C GLU A 161 -9.63 -11.14 18.99
N SER A 162 -9.08 -10.81 17.81
CA SER A 162 -8.94 -9.43 17.34
C SER A 162 -10.29 -8.74 17.15
N LEU A 163 -11.26 -9.41 16.52
CA LEU A 163 -12.61 -8.87 16.31
C LEU A 163 -13.35 -8.66 17.65
N GLN A 164 -13.26 -9.63 18.57
CA GLN A 164 -13.86 -9.51 19.91
C GLN A 164 -13.22 -8.39 20.73
N LYS A 165 -11.92 -8.16 20.58
CA LYS A 165 -11.22 -7.04 21.22
C LYS A 165 -11.70 -5.70 20.66
N LEU A 166 -11.79 -5.56 19.33
CA LEU A 166 -12.31 -4.34 18.68
C LEU A 166 -13.74 -4.01 19.14
N GLN A 167 -14.62 -5.02 19.24
CA GLN A 167 -15.99 -4.83 19.74
C GLN A 167 -16.05 -4.31 21.19
N LYS A 168 -15.04 -4.62 22.03
CA LYS A 168 -14.96 -4.16 23.42
C LYS A 168 -14.36 -2.77 23.56
N GLU A 169 -13.40 -2.42 22.72
CA GLU A 169 -12.67 -1.14 22.79
C GLU A 169 -13.49 0.07 22.30
N GLY A 170 -14.57 -0.17 21.54
CA GLY A 170 -15.46 0.88 21.04
C GLY A 170 -14.96 1.54 19.75
N SER A 171 -15.85 2.31 19.11
CA SER A 171 -15.70 2.77 17.72
C SER A 171 -14.47 3.65 17.47
N GLY A 172 -13.61 3.24 16.55
CA GLY A 172 -12.48 4.02 16.04
C GLY A 172 -11.38 3.16 15.41
N ASN A 173 -11.15 1.95 15.91
CA ASN A 173 -10.08 1.06 15.46
C ASN A 173 -10.49 0.12 14.31
N GLU A 174 -11.79 0.06 13.97
CA GLU A 174 -12.32 -0.83 12.92
C GLU A 174 -11.85 -0.43 11.52
N ALA A 175 -11.62 0.88 11.29
CA ALA A 175 -11.16 1.40 9.99
C ALA A 175 -9.73 0.95 9.64
N ALA A 176 -8.96 0.46 10.61
CA ALA A 176 -7.58 0.04 10.40
C ALA A 176 -7.46 -1.31 9.66
N TYR A 177 -8.56 -2.07 9.53
CA TYR A 177 -8.54 -3.43 8.98
C TYR A 177 -9.63 -3.65 7.93
N ILE A 178 -9.42 -4.67 7.10
CA ILE A 178 -10.45 -5.28 6.26
C ILE A 178 -10.52 -6.78 6.58
N LEU A 179 -11.67 -7.40 6.33
CA LEU A 179 -11.80 -8.85 6.25
C LEU A 179 -11.71 -9.28 4.79
N MET A 180 -10.99 -10.38 4.55
CA MET A 180 -10.90 -11.02 3.25
C MET A 180 -11.17 -12.51 3.42
N GLN A 181 -11.80 -13.12 2.42
CA GLN A 181 -11.95 -14.57 2.35
C GLN A 181 -10.57 -15.26 2.30
N GLU A 182 -10.40 -16.30 3.10
CA GLU A 182 -9.21 -17.17 3.08
C GLU A 182 -9.19 -18.04 1.82
N PHE A 183 -8.00 -18.24 1.24
CA PHE A 183 -7.80 -19.10 0.09
C PHE A 183 -7.15 -20.42 0.49
N PHE A 184 -7.86 -21.52 0.27
CA PHE A 184 -7.33 -22.87 0.48
C PHE A 184 -6.71 -23.40 -0.81
N LEU A 185 -5.40 -23.21 -0.95
CA LEU A 185 -4.64 -23.72 -2.09
C LEU A 185 -4.29 -25.21 -1.90
N LEU A 186 -4.33 -25.96 -2.99
CA LEU A 186 -3.89 -27.36 -2.99
C LEU A 186 -2.36 -27.42 -2.77
N CYS A 187 -1.93 -27.95 -1.63
CA CYS A 187 -0.51 -28.23 -1.40
C CYS A 187 -0.09 -29.47 -2.20
N LEU A 188 0.67 -29.27 -3.27
CA LEU A 188 1.35 -30.36 -3.96
C LEU A 188 2.49 -30.86 -3.07
N LYS A 189 2.33 -32.04 -2.45
CA LYS A 189 3.45 -32.73 -1.81
C LYS A 189 4.44 -33.10 -2.91
N GLN A 190 5.64 -32.53 -2.86
CA GLN A 190 6.75 -33.05 -3.67
C GLN A 190 7.07 -34.46 -3.17
N SER A 191 6.88 -35.44 -4.04
CA SER A 191 7.20 -36.86 -3.83
C SER A 191 8.70 -37.10 -3.84
#